data_AF-A0A7X5QT65-F1
#
_entry.id   AF-A0A7X5QT65-F1
#
_cell.length_a   1.000
_cell.length_b   1.000
_cell.length_c   1.000
_cell.angle_alpha   90.00
_cell.angle_beta   90.00
_cell.angle_gamma   90.00
#
_symmetry.space_group_name_H-M   'P 1'
#
loop_
_entity.id
_entity.type
_entity.pdbx_description
1 polymer ?
#
loop_
_entity_poly.entity_id
_entity_poly.type
_entity_poly.pdbx_seq_one_letter_code
_entity_poly.pdbx_strand_id
1 'polypeptide(L)'
;MTQNTNEQLLEWMRTGFADLERDDLKQAAKDLNVQYAPQTNSETLRQKLRAAIGFTETTLTNDQVTAIASAAPKPAANGFTLSSAPPNLGPSGRWGGRYRRVRLSKTDYYQNFVGFPISWEGQIKYFHFDTELDMPWPYYEALRNMIETQVTKDLSADGRSVITKETRRPVIPFSDLGDTPGTEGLPCSMIEYVQEVAKSANNFADSNRRDLIRVMRWLHGPQANVTTKDMSDDDIRDQLLTFIGVDIYADA
;
A
#
# COMPACT_ATOMS: atom_id res chain seq x y z
N MET A 1 14.53 -8.78 9.19
CA MET A 1 14.07 -8.94 7.80
C MET A 1 12.55 -8.97 7.85
N THR A 2 11.91 -7.84 7.59
CA THR A 2 10.45 -7.78 7.44
C THR A 2 10.11 -8.50 6.14
N GLN A 3 9.53 -9.70 6.22
CA GLN A 3 8.87 -10.29 5.05
C GLN A 3 7.88 -9.24 4.52
N ASN A 4 7.86 -9.08 3.20
CA ASN A 4 6.90 -8.23 2.52
C ASN A 4 5.50 -8.59 3.02
N THR A 5 4.81 -7.68 3.71
CA THR A 5 3.52 -7.94 4.39
C THR A 5 2.51 -8.56 3.43
N ASN A 6 2.60 -8.22 2.14
CA ASN A 6 1.78 -8.81 1.09
C ASN A 6 2.12 -10.28 0.81
N GLU A 7 3.39 -10.68 0.79
CA GLU A 7 3.78 -12.09 0.63
C GLU A 7 3.30 -12.94 1.81
N GLN A 8 3.44 -12.41 3.03
CA GLN A 8 2.97 -13.09 4.23
C GLN A 8 1.44 -13.24 4.24
N LEU A 9 0.71 -12.21 3.81
CA LEU A 9 -0.74 -12.28 3.61
C LEU A 9 -1.14 -13.37 2.62
N LEU A 10 -0.44 -13.45 1.48
CA LEU A 10 -0.71 -14.47 0.46
C LEU A 10 -0.46 -15.88 1.01
N GLU A 11 0.59 -16.07 1.81
CA GLU A 11 0.86 -17.36 2.43
C GLU A 11 -0.21 -17.75 3.45
N TRP A 12 -0.68 -16.79 4.25
CA TRP A 12 -1.81 -17.01 5.15
C TRP A 12 -3.11 -17.34 4.42
N MET A 13 -3.36 -16.71 3.27
CA MET A 13 -4.50 -17.07 2.41
C MET A 13 -4.38 -18.51 1.88
N ARG A 14 -3.18 -18.93 1.45
CA ARG A 14 -2.92 -20.28 0.90
C ARG A 14 -3.10 -21.38 1.94
N THR A 15 -2.55 -21.17 3.11
CA THR A 15 -2.53 -22.18 4.18
C THR A 15 -3.78 -22.13 5.06
N GLY A 16 -4.54 -21.03 5.02
CA GLY A 16 -5.66 -20.81 5.94
C GLY A 16 -5.22 -20.89 7.41
N PHE A 17 -3.96 -20.50 7.69
CA PHE A 17 -3.30 -20.61 9.00
C PHE A 17 -3.20 -22.05 9.56
N ALA A 18 -3.33 -23.07 8.71
CA ALA A 18 -3.33 -24.47 9.15
C ALA A 18 -2.00 -24.88 9.82
N ASP A 19 -0.89 -24.41 9.27
CA ASP A 19 0.46 -24.80 9.68
C ASP A 19 1.03 -23.95 10.83
N LEU A 20 0.28 -22.95 11.30
CA LEU A 20 0.77 -22.06 12.36
C LEU A 20 0.51 -22.62 13.76
N GLU A 21 1.53 -22.50 14.61
CA GLU A 21 1.44 -22.78 16.04
C GLU A 21 0.78 -21.62 16.80
N ARG A 22 0.47 -21.84 18.09
CA ARG A 22 -0.32 -20.90 18.89
C ARG A 22 0.31 -19.51 19.00
N ASP A 23 1.63 -19.41 19.12
CA ASP A 23 2.30 -18.11 19.25
C ASP A 23 2.37 -17.36 17.90
N ASP A 24 2.55 -18.09 16.80
CA ASP A 24 2.46 -17.51 15.44
C ASP A 24 1.05 -17.03 15.12
N LEU A 25 0.00 -17.74 15.58
CA LEU A 25 -1.38 -17.28 15.45
C LEU A 25 -1.63 -15.97 16.22
N LYS A 26 -1.01 -15.79 17.39
CA LYS A 26 -1.12 -14.53 18.15
C LYS A 26 -0.40 -13.39 17.43
N GLN A 27 0.75 -13.67 16.84
CA GLN A 27 1.50 -12.70 16.05
C GLN A 27 0.70 -12.29 14.80
N ALA A 28 0.16 -13.25 14.06
CA ALA A 28 -0.74 -12.97 12.93
C ALA A 28 -1.97 -12.15 13.36
N ALA A 29 -2.56 -12.43 14.53
CA ALA A 29 -3.66 -11.63 15.06
C ALA A 29 -3.26 -10.19 15.37
N LYS A 30 -2.04 -9.96 15.84
CA LYS A 30 -1.51 -8.61 16.04
C LYS A 30 -1.30 -7.90 14.70
N ASP A 31 -0.73 -8.59 13.73
CA ASP A 31 -0.42 -8.03 12.40
C ASP A 31 -1.69 -7.69 11.60
N LEU A 32 -2.74 -8.50 11.76
CA LEU A 32 -4.07 -8.26 11.18
C LEU A 32 -4.98 -7.38 12.04
N ASN A 33 -4.49 -6.90 13.19
CA ASN A 33 -5.27 -6.14 14.18
C ASN A 33 -6.59 -6.82 14.60
N VAL A 34 -6.56 -8.15 14.77
CA VAL A 34 -7.70 -8.98 15.18
C VAL A 34 -7.75 -9.06 16.70
N GLN A 35 -8.89 -8.69 17.28
CA GLN A 35 -9.11 -8.78 18.72
C GLN A 35 -9.54 -10.20 19.15
N TYR A 36 -8.88 -10.72 20.19
CA TYR A 36 -9.18 -12.02 20.79
C TYR A 36 -8.95 -12.01 22.30
N ALA A 37 -9.66 -12.89 23.02
CA ALA A 37 -9.44 -13.08 24.44
C ALA A 37 -8.20 -13.96 24.67
N PRO A 38 -7.40 -13.77 25.74
CA PRO A 38 -6.19 -14.56 26.00
C PRO A 38 -6.42 -16.09 26.04
N GLN A 39 -7.62 -16.50 26.46
CA GLN A 39 -8.03 -17.89 26.61
C GLN A 39 -8.60 -18.50 25.31
N THR A 40 -8.64 -17.76 24.21
CA THR A 40 -9.18 -18.24 22.93
C THR A 40 -8.40 -19.47 22.47
N ASN A 41 -9.09 -20.57 22.15
CA ASN A 41 -8.44 -21.78 21.64
C ASN A 41 -7.88 -21.51 20.22
N SER A 42 -6.92 -22.32 19.78
CA SER A 42 -6.22 -22.07 18.51
C SER A 42 -7.15 -22.15 17.29
N GLU A 43 -8.17 -23.02 17.32
CA GLU A 43 -9.09 -23.20 16.20
C GLU A 43 -10.03 -22.00 16.02
N THR A 44 -10.61 -21.51 17.11
CA THR A 44 -11.40 -20.27 17.11
C THR A 44 -10.55 -19.07 16.71
N LEU A 45 -9.25 -19.04 17.09
CA LEU A 45 -8.34 -17.99 16.63
C LEU A 45 -8.09 -18.08 15.11
N ARG A 46 -7.87 -19.29 14.57
CA ARG A 46 -7.77 -19.51 13.12
C ARG A 46 -9.02 -19.08 12.37
N GLN A 47 -10.21 -19.42 12.87
CA GLN A 47 -11.48 -18.99 12.26
C GLN A 47 -11.60 -17.46 12.22
N LYS A 48 -11.24 -16.77 13.32
CA LYS A 48 -11.21 -15.30 13.36
C LYS A 48 -10.20 -14.72 12.37
N LEU A 49 -9.02 -15.32 12.25
CA LEU A 49 -7.99 -14.88 11.31
C LEU A 49 -8.41 -15.12 9.85
N ARG A 50 -9.04 -16.26 9.56
CA ARG A 50 -9.64 -16.58 8.25
C ARG A 50 -10.70 -15.54 7.87
N ALA A 51 -11.63 -15.25 8.78
CA ALA A 51 -12.62 -14.20 8.57
C ALA A 51 -11.96 -12.83 8.38
N ALA A 52 -10.91 -12.53 9.14
CA ALA A 52 -10.17 -11.28 9.01
C ALA A 52 -9.55 -11.11 7.63
N ILE A 53 -8.99 -12.17 7.02
CA ILE A 53 -8.47 -12.14 5.63
C ILE A 53 -9.55 -12.33 4.56
N GLY A 54 -10.83 -12.27 4.94
CA GLY A 54 -11.97 -12.29 4.02
C GLY A 54 -12.49 -13.66 3.62
N PHE A 55 -12.05 -14.74 4.27
CA PHE A 55 -12.51 -16.11 4.02
C PHE A 55 -13.86 -16.37 4.72
N THR A 56 -14.87 -16.76 3.94
CA THR A 56 -16.21 -17.10 4.44
C THR A 56 -16.42 -18.61 4.36
N GLU A 57 -16.15 -19.34 5.45
CA GLU A 57 -16.45 -20.79 5.55
C GLU A 57 -17.96 -21.05 5.79
N THR A 58 -18.70 -19.99 6.14
CA THR A 58 -20.14 -19.95 6.30
C THR A 58 -20.63 -18.58 5.88
N THR A 59 -21.85 -18.49 5.36
CA THR A 59 -22.55 -17.25 4.97
C THR A 59 -22.45 -16.18 6.06
N LEU A 60 -21.38 -15.38 6.03
CA LEU A 60 -21.24 -14.22 6.91
C LEU A 60 -22.13 -13.14 6.30
N THR A 61 -23.14 -12.74 7.07
CA THR A 61 -23.99 -11.59 6.77
C THR A 61 -23.12 -10.40 6.41
N ASN A 62 -23.44 -9.74 5.29
CA ASN A 62 -22.75 -8.64 4.60
C ASN A 62 -22.24 -7.46 5.47
N ASP A 63 -22.46 -7.47 6.79
CA ASP A 63 -22.25 -6.34 7.69
C ASP A 63 -20.82 -6.24 8.28
N GLN A 64 -19.93 -7.21 8.05
CA GLN A 64 -18.57 -7.20 8.63
C GLN A 64 -17.42 -7.13 7.63
N VAL A 65 -17.70 -7.19 6.34
CA VAL A 65 -16.71 -6.86 5.30
C VAL A 65 -17.17 -5.56 4.68
N THR A 66 -16.75 -4.43 5.26
CA THR A 66 -16.85 -3.12 4.60
C THR A 66 -15.85 -3.08 3.45
N ALA A 67 -16.03 -3.96 2.47
CA ALA A 67 -15.28 -3.90 1.24
C ALA A 67 -15.75 -2.62 0.55
N ILE A 68 -14.79 -1.71 0.46
CA ILE A 68 -15.04 -0.30 0.24
C ILE A 68 -15.62 -0.19 -1.18
N ALA A 69 -16.90 0.17 -1.28
CA ALA A 69 -17.43 0.75 -2.50
C ALA A 69 -16.72 2.11 -2.67
N SER A 70 -15.53 2.09 -3.25
CA SER A 70 -14.70 3.27 -3.41
C SER A 70 -15.28 4.13 -4.52
N ALA A 71 -16.20 5.04 -4.18
CA ALA A 71 -16.32 6.27 -4.94
C ALA A 71 -15.15 7.16 -4.53
N ALA A 72 -14.32 7.58 -5.50
CA ALA A 72 -13.25 8.51 -5.20
C ALA A 72 -13.79 9.77 -4.50
N PRO A 73 -13.09 10.26 -3.47
CA PRO A 73 -13.36 11.57 -2.88
C PRO A 73 -13.34 12.68 -3.94
N LYS A 74 -14.24 13.64 -3.82
CA LYS A 74 -14.07 14.92 -4.51
C LYS A 74 -12.72 15.53 -4.05
N PRO A 75 -11.82 15.91 -4.97
CA PRO A 75 -10.52 16.46 -4.61
C PRO A 75 -10.66 17.65 -3.67
N ALA A 76 -9.78 17.76 -2.67
CA ALA A 76 -9.58 19.02 -1.99
C ALA A 76 -8.97 20.01 -2.99
N ALA A 77 -9.52 21.22 -3.10
CA ALA A 77 -9.10 22.25 -4.05
C ALA A 77 -7.76 22.91 -3.66
N ASN A 78 -6.84 22.16 -3.04
CA ASN A 78 -5.59 22.71 -2.54
C ASN A 78 -4.57 22.64 -3.66
N GLY A 79 -4.15 23.80 -4.18
CA GLY A 79 -3.02 23.88 -5.10
C GLY A 79 -1.72 23.42 -4.46
N PHE A 80 -0.74 23.06 -5.28
CA PHE A 80 0.62 22.74 -4.85
C PHE A 80 1.32 24.00 -4.37
N THR A 81 1.14 24.35 -3.09
CA THR A 81 1.67 25.58 -2.51
C THR A 81 2.12 25.36 -1.07
N LEU A 82 3.14 26.10 -0.63
CA LEU A 82 3.59 26.10 0.77
C LEU A 82 2.51 26.58 1.74
N SER A 83 1.58 27.44 1.33
CA SER A 83 0.56 27.99 2.22
C SER A 83 -0.59 27.01 2.50
N SER A 84 -0.76 26.01 1.64
CA SER A 84 -1.84 25.02 1.77
C SER A 84 -1.41 23.85 2.65
N ALA A 85 -2.37 23.29 3.41
CA ALA A 85 -2.12 22.02 4.10
C ALA A 85 -1.97 20.89 3.06
N PRO A 86 -1.00 19.98 3.22
CA PRO A 86 -0.81 18.89 2.28
C PRO A 86 -2.03 17.96 2.32
N PRO A 87 -2.39 17.33 1.19
CA PRO A 87 -3.37 16.26 1.20
C PRO A 87 -2.89 15.10 2.06
N ASN A 88 -3.82 14.29 2.57
CA ASN A 88 -3.45 13.08 3.28
C ASN A 88 -2.96 12.02 2.28
N LEU A 89 -1.65 11.82 2.25
CA LEU A 89 -0.97 10.81 1.43
C LEU A 89 -0.34 9.71 2.30
N GLY A 90 -0.92 9.49 3.48
CA GLY A 90 -0.56 8.40 4.39
C GLY A 90 -1.64 7.30 4.46
N PRO A 91 -1.34 6.19 5.15
CA PRO A 91 -2.22 5.02 5.24
C PRO A 91 -3.41 5.24 6.17
N SER A 92 -3.26 6.18 7.10
CA SER A 92 -4.28 6.56 8.07
C SER A 92 -5.23 7.60 7.49
N GLY A 93 -6.54 7.44 7.69
CA GLY A 93 -7.55 8.39 7.24
C GLY A 93 -7.88 8.28 5.75
N ARG A 94 -8.48 9.34 5.20
CA ARG A 94 -8.97 9.38 3.82
C ARG A 94 -7.85 9.76 2.86
N TRP A 95 -7.52 8.91 1.89
CA TRP A 95 -6.50 9.20 0.88
C TRP A 95 -6.92 10.38 -0.01
N GLY A 96 -6.03 11.37 -0.15
CA GLY A 96 -6.25 12.61 -0.88
C GLY A 96 -5.45 12.75 -2.17
N GLY A 97 -4.76 11.69 -2.62
CA GLY A 97 -3.97 11.68 -3.85
C GLY A 97 -4.69 11.05 -5.04
N ARG A 98 -3.93 10.62 -6.03
CA ARG A 98 -4.43 9.94 -7.24
C ARG A 98 -5.10 8.61 -6.92
N TYR A 99 -6.15 8.29 -7.68
CA TYR A 99 -6.80 6.98 -7.68
C TYR A 99 -6.69 6.34 -9.07
N ARG A 100 -6.59 5.01 -9.11
CA ARG A 100 -6.65 4.20 -10.33
C ARG A 100 -7.92 3.39 -10.34
N ARG A 101 -8.63 3.43 -11.46
CA ARG A 101 -9.80 2.59 -11.66
C ARG A 101 -9.35 1.20 -12.11
N VAL A 102 -9.73 0.20 -11.35
CA VAL A 102 -9.38 -1.20 -11.64
C VAL A 102 -10.58 -2.11 -11.47
N ARG A 103 -10.49 -3.29 -12.08
CA ARG A 103 -11.43 -4.39 -11.86
C ARG A 103 -10.64 -5.66 -11.57
N LEU A 104 -10.76 -6.19 -10.35
CA LEU A 104 -10.15 -7.46 -9.96
C LEU A 104 -11.00 -8.62 -10.50
N SER A 105 -10.39 -9.67 -11.03
CA SER A 105 -11.11 -10.84 -11.52
C SER A 105 -11.12 -11.96 -10.48
N LYS A 106 -12.30 -12.51 -10.17
CA LYS A 106 -12.40 -13.65 -9.26
C LYS A 106 -11.94 -14.93 -9.96
N THR A 107 -11.04 -15.66 -9.33
CA THR A 107 -10.60 -17.01 -9.77
C THR A 107 -11.19 -18.09 -8.86
N ASP A 108 -11.14 -19.35 -9.28
CA ASP A 108 -11.62 -20.49 -8.48
C ASP A 108 -11.03 -20.53 -7.07
N TYR A 109 -9.73 -20.23 -6.94
CA TYR A 109 -9.04 -20.17 -5.66
C TYR A 109 -9.66 -19.12 -4.70
N TYR A 110 -10.18 -18.02 -5.24
CA TYR A 110 -10.77 -16.94 -4.46
C TYR A 110 -12.29 -17.06 -4.28
N GLN A 111 -12.94 -18.17 -4.68
CA GLN A 111 -14.40 -18.32 -4.62
C GLN A 111 -15.00 -17.99 -3.24
N ASN A 112 -14.32 -18.40 -2.16
CA ASN A 112 -14.74 -18.21 -0.77
C ASN A 112 -14.25 -16.89 -0.15
N PHE A 113 -13.67 -15.99 -0.96
CA PHE A 113 -13.23 -14.68 -0.51
C PHE A 113 -14.22 -13.60 -0.96
N VAL A 114 -14.53 -12.68 -0.04
CA VAL A 114 -15.39 -11.51 -0.33
C VAL A 114 -14.62 -10.44 -1.11
N GLY A 115 -13.33 -10.28 -0.81
CA GLY A 115 -12.44 -9.35 -1.51
C GLY A 115 -10.98 -9.79 -1.39
N PHE A 116 -10.13 -9.17 -2.19
CA PHE A 116 -8.70 -9.41 -2.17
C PHE A 116 -8.00 -8.45 -1.18
N PRO A 117 -7.26 -8.96 -0.18
CA PRO A 117 -6.49 -8.12 0.74
C PRO A 117 -5.24 -7.56 0.06
N ILE A 118 -5.02 -6.26 0.22
CA ILE A 118 -3.78 -5.60 -0.15
C ILE A 118 -3.30 -4.79 1.04
N SER A 119 -2.01 -4.92 1.39
CA SER A 119 -1.36 -4.13 2.42
C SER A 119 -0.51 -3.00 1.84
N TRP A 120 -0.58 -1.84 2.50
CA TRP A 120 0.32 -0.72 2.30
C TRP A 120 0.60 -0.04 3.65
N GLU A 121 1.89 0.13 3.98
CA GLU A 121 2.36 0.73 5.25
C GLU A 121 1.69 0.14 6.51
N GLY A 122 1.52 -1.18 6.52
CA GLY A 122 0.94 -1.91 7.66
C GLY A 122 -0.58 -1.79 7.80
N GLN A 123 -1.26 -1.05 6.90
CA GLN A 123 -2.71 -1.08 6.80
C GLN A 123 -3.14 -2.07 5.72
N ILE A 124 -4.19 -2.86 5.98
CA ILE A 124 -4.73 -3.83 5.04
C ILE A 124 -6.12 -3.36 4.62
N LYS A 125 -6.38 -3.35 3.30
CA LYS A 125 -7.70 -3.06 2.72
C LYS A 125 -8.16 -4.22 1.84
N TYR A 126 -9.47 -4.44 1.87
CA TYR A 126 -10.15 -5.48 1.08
C TYR A 126 -10.84 -4.84 -0.12
N PHE A 127 -10.53 -5.34 -1.31
CA PHE A 127 -11.07 -4.85 -2.57
C PHE A 127 -11.97 -5.91 -3.19
N HIS A 128 -13.20 -5.53 -3.55
CA HIS A 128 -14.18 -6.44 -4.15
C HIS A 128 -13.69 -7.01 -5.48
N PHE A 129 -14.12 -8.23 -5.77
CA PHE A 129 -13.95 -8.84 -7.09
C PHE A 129 -15.07 -8.43 -8.05
N ASP A 130 -14.77 -8.52 -9.34
CA ASP A 130 -15.68 -8.41 -10.48
C ASP A 130 -16.48 -7.11 -10.59
N THR A 131 -16.15 -6.11 -9.78
CA THR A 131 -16.69 -4.75 -9.83
C THR A 131 -15.61 -3.73 -10.17
N GLU A 132 -16.00 -2.64 -10.82
CA GLU A 132 -15.10 -1.50 -10.98
C GLU A 132 -14.95 -0.78 -9.63
N LEU A 133 -13.71 -0.48 -9.27
CA LEU A 133 -13.39 0.21 -8.04
C LEU A 133 -12.32 1.26 -8.27
N ASP A 134 -12.41 2.38 -7.54
CA ASP A 134 -11.36 3.38 -7.50
C ASP A 134 -10.37 3.02 -6.37
N MET A 135 -9.17 2.61 -6.74
CA MET A 135 -8.11 2.18 -5.82
C MET A 135 -7.13 3.33 -5.56
N PRO A 136 -6.80 3.66 -4.29
CA PRO A 136 -5.73 4.61 -4.01
C PRO A 136 -4.40 4.16 -4.64
N TRP A 137 -3.62 5.08 -5.19
CA TRP A 137 -2.40 4.76 -5.93
C TRP A 137 -1.45 3.77 -5.23
N PRO A 138 -1.12 3.90 -3.93
CA PRO A 138 -0.19 2.97 -3.28
C PRO A 138 -0.70 1.53 -3.23
N TYR A 139 -2.01 1.32 -3.09
CA TYR A 139 -2.60 -0.03 -3.13
C TYR A 139 -2.60 -0.58 -4.57
N TYR A 140 -2.81 0.29 -5.57
CA TYR A 140 -2.70 -0.10 -6.98
C TYR A 140 -1.26 -0.50 -7.34
N GLU A 141 -0.27 0.26 -6.87
CA GLU A 141 1.13 -0.07 -7.07
C GLU A 141 1.50 -1.39 -6.37
N ALA A 142 1.04 -1.60 -5.13
CA ALA A 142 1.20 -2.87 -4.43
C ALA A 142 0.58 -4.04 -5.22
N LEU A 143 -0.66 -3.90 -5.68
CA LEU A 143 -1.35 -4.88 -6.53
C LEU A 143 -0.56 -5.19 -7.81
N ARG A 144 -0.16 -4.16 -8.55
CA ARG A 144 0.56 -4.30 -9.82
C ARG A 144 1.89 -5.04 -9.64
N ASN A 145 2.54 -4.83 -8.50
CA ASN A 145 3.83 -5.43 -8.18
C ASN A 145 3.71 -6.83 -7.53
N MET A 146 2.49 -7.28 -7.17
CA MET A 146 2.24 -8.64 -6.70
C MET A 146 2.31 -9.64 -7.86
N ILE A 147 3.50 -10.17 -8.11
CA ILE A 147 3.77 -11.11 -9.19
C ILE A 147 4.17 -12.47 -8.60
N GLU A 148 3.46 -13.52 -8.98
CA GLU A 148 3.84 -14.90 -8.72
C GLU A 148 4.74 -15.41 -9.85
N THR A 149 5.82 -16.09 -9.46
CA THR A 149 6.74 -16.74 -10.41
C THR A 149 6.45 -18.23 -10.41
N GLN A 150 5.92 -18.73 -11.52
CA GLN A 150 5.70 -20.15 -11.74
C GLN A 150 6.89 -20.74 -12.50
N VAL A 151 7.52 -21.74 -11.88
CA VAL A 151 8.66 -22.47 -12.47
C VAL A 151 8.17 -23.82 -12.97
N THR A 152 8.20 -24.04 -14.28
CA THR A 152 8.00 -25.36 -14.88
C THR A 152 9.32 -26.10 -14.89
N LYS A 153 9.34 -27.28 -14.28
CA LYS A 153 10.49 -28.19 -14.27
C LYS A 153 10.13 -29.41 -15.11
N ASP A 154 10.92 -29.67 -16.15
CA ASP A 154 10.85 -30.92 -16.90
C ASP A 154 11.94 -31.88 -16.43
N LEU A 155 11.70 -33.18 -16.58
CA LEU A 155 12.71 -34.20 -16.35
C LEU A 155 13.61 -34.29 -17.59
N SER A 156 14.90 -34.08 -17.40
CA SER A 156 15.92 -34.42 -18.40
C SER A 156 16.02 -35.93 -18.61
N ALA A 157 16.59 -36.34 -19.74
CA ALA A 157 16.79 -37.74 -20.12
C ALA A 157 17.63 -38.54 -19.08
N ASP A 158 18.43 -37.82 -18.29
CA ASP A 158 19.31 -38.29 -17.22
C ASP A 158 18.64 -38.25 -15.83
N GLY A 159 17.33 -38.04 -15.77
CA GLY A 159 16.53 -38.12 -14.54
C GLY A 159 16.68 -36.91 -13.60
N ARG A 160 17.39 -35.86 -14.03
CA ARG A 160 17.51 -34.60 -13.28
C ARG A 160 16.39 -33.64 -13.67
N SER A 161 15.77 -32.98 -12.70
CA SER A 161 14.81 -31.92 -12.98
C SER A 161 15.54 -30.68 -13.52
N VAL A 162 15.24 -30.30 -14.76
CA VAL A 162 15.73 -29.07 -15.39
C VAL A 162 14.59 -28.05 -15.38
N ILE A 163 14.90 -26.83 -14.94
CA ILE A 163 13.96 -25.72 -15.06
C ILE A 163 13.88 -25.35 -16.54
N THR A 164 12.73 -25.54 -17.15
CA THR A 164 12.51 -25.31 -18.59
C THR A 164 11.79 -24.01 -18.88
N LYS A 165 11.00 -23.49 -17.94
CA LYS A 165 10.29 -22.22 -18.13
C LYS A 165 10.00 -21.52 -16.81
N GLU A 166 10.31 -20.24 -16.76
CA GLU A 166 9.88 -19.34 -15.70
C GLU A 166 8.79 -18.41 -16.26
N THR A 167 7.60 -18.43 -15.67
CA THR A 167 6.47 -17.58 -16.07
C THR A 167 6.09 -16.69 -14.91
N ARG A 168 6.18 -15.38 -15.12
CA ARG A 168 5.76 -14.36 -14.15
C ARG A 168 4.34 -13.94 -14.46
N ARG A 169 3.44 -14.05 -13.49
CA ARG A 169 2.02 -13.68 -13.65
C ARG A 169 1.54 -12.89 -12.42
N PRO A 170 0.59 -11.97 -12.58
CA PRO A 170 -0.06 -11.35 -11.43
C PRO A 170 -0.63 -12.41 -10.49
N VAL A 171 -0.48 -12.20 -9.18
CA VAL A 171 -1.08 -13.10 -8.16
C VAL A 171 -2.60 -13.16 -8.31
N ILE A 172 -3.21 -12.01 -8.61
CA ILE A 172 -4.61 -11.88 -8.95
C ILE A 172 -4.73 -11.21 -10.33
N PRO A 173 -5.49 -11.77 -11.28
CA PRO A 173 -5.76 -11.09 -12.54
C PRO A 173 -6.61 -9.83 -12.30
N PHE A 174 -6.26 -8.74 -12.97
CA PHE A 174 -7.04 -7.50 -12.91
C PHE A 174 -6.97 -6.73 -14.24
N SER A 175 -7.97 -5.89 -14.48
CA SER A 175 -7.99 -4.92 -15.57
C SER A 175 -7.69 -3.53 -15.02
N ASP A 176 -6.79 -2.80 -15.67
CA ASP A 176 -6.52 -1.39 -15.41
C ASP A 176 -7.35 -0.54 -16.37
N LEU A 177 -8.23 0.30 -15.82
CA LEU A 177 -9.17 1.15 -16.56
C LEU A 177 -8.71 2.62 -16.63
N GLY A 178 -7.49 2.91 -16.15
CA GLY A 178 -6.91 4.25 -16.16
C GLY A 178 -7.10 5.01 -14.85
N ASP A 179 -6.86 6.33 -14.90
CA ASP A 179 -7.05 7.20 -13.75
C ASP A 179 -8.53 7.41 -13.44
N THR A 180 -8.86 7.52 -12.15
CA THR A 180 -10.21 7.88 -11.76
C THR A 180 -10.46 9.35 -12.10
N PRO A 181 -11.58 9.68 -12.80
CA PRO A 181 -11.93 11.04 -13.17
C PRO A 181 -11.90 12.04 -12.00
N GLY A 182 -11.20 13.15 -12.21
CA GLY A 182 -11.00 14.21 -11.21
C GLY A 182 -9.79 14.01 -10.31
N THR A 183 -9.07 12.88 -10.40
CA THR A 183 -7.87 12.59 -9.58
C THR A 183 -6.57 12.58 -10.38
N GLU A 184 -6.63 12.78 -11.69
CA GLU A 184 -5.52 12.64 -12.64
C GLU A 184 -4.36 13.59 -12.31
N GLY A 185 -4.68 14.82 -11.90
CA GLY A 185 -3.68 15.84 -11.53
C GLY A 185 -3.21 15.76 -10.07
N LEU A 186 -3.72 14.81 -9.28
CA LEU A 186 -3.32 14.65 -7.88
C LEU A 186 -2.00 13.86 -7.78
N PRO A 187 -1.22 14.10 -6.71
CA PRO A 187 0.03 13.38 -6.49
C PRO A 187 -0.22 11.92 -6.10
N CYS A 188 0.71 11.05 -6.45
CA CYS A 188 0.71 9.63 -6.10
C CYS A 188 1.44 9.36 -4.78
N SER A 189 2.29 10.29 -4.32
CA SER A 189 3.06 10.18 -3.08
C SER A 189 3.34 11.56 -2.46
N MET A 190 3.72 11.60 -1.17
CA MET A 190 4.13 12.85 -0.52
C MET A 190 5.39 13.45 -1.17
N ILE A 191 6.30 12.61 -1.69
CA ILE A 191 7.47 13.08 -2.43
C ILE A 191 7.03 13.85 -3.69
N GLU A 192 6.14 13.27 -4.50
CA GLU A 192 5.62 13.93 -5.70
C GLU A 192 4.90 15.24 -5.36
N TYR A 193 4.10 15.26 -4.30
CA TYR A 193 3.47 16.51 -3.83
C TYR A 193 4.51 17.58 -3.51
N VAL A 194 5.57 17.23 -2.77
CA VAL A 194 6.61 18.20 -2.38
C VAL A 194 7.46 18.64 -3.58
N GLN A 195 7.68 17.77 -4.57
CA GLN A 195 8.33 18.16 -5.82
C GLN A 195 7.53 19.24 -6.56
N GLU A 196 6.21 19.11 -6.63
CA GLU A 196 5.35 20.15 -7.24
C GLU A 196 5.33 21.44 -6.42
N VAL A 197 5.32 21.34 -5.09
CA VAL A 197 5.47 22.53 -4.22
C VAL A 197 6.83 23.21 -4.45
N ALA A 198 7.91 22.44 -4.54
CA ALA A 198 9.26 22.96 -4.80
C ALA A 198 9.30 23.75 -6.12
N LYS A 199 8.75 23.18 -7.21
CA LYS A 199 8.62 23.87 -8.50
C LYS A 199 7.85 25.19 -8.38
N SER A 200 6.71 25.18 -7.67
CA SER A 200 5.89 26.37 -7.47
C SER A 200 6.60 27.48 -6.66
N ALA A 201 7.53 27.08 -5.79
CA ALA A 201 8.23 27.94 -4.85
C ALA A 201 9.70 28.20 -5.25
N ASN A 202 10.04 28.01 -6.53
CA ASN A 202 11.39 28.17 -7.07
C ASN A 202 12.45 27.43 -6.22
N ASN A 203 12.24 26.14 -6.01
CA ASN A 203 13.07 25.26 -5.18
C ASN A 203 13.31 25.77 -3.76
N PHE A 204 12.33 26.49 -3.19
CA PHE A 204 12.39 27.07 -1.85
C PHE A 204 13.48 28.13 -1.66
N ALA A 205 13.94 28.79 -2.74
CA ALA A 205 14.99 29.81 -2.68
C ALA A 205 14.68 30.90 -1.64
N ASP A 206 13.44 31.40 -1.63
CA ASP A 206 12.98 32.47 -0.72
C ASP A 206 12.26 31.95 0.54
N SER A 207 12.27 30.64 0.78
CA SER A 207 11.58 30.05 1.93
C SER A 207 12.39 30.25 3.22
N ASN A 208 11.70 30.62 4.30
CA ASN A 208 12.33 30.73 5.62
C ASN A 208 12.50 29.34 6.27
N ARG A 209 13.37 29.25 7.30
CA ARG A 209 13.58 28.04 8.12
C ARG A 209 12.29 27.33 8.56
N ARG A 210 11.25 28.07 8.96
CA ARG A 210 10.00 27.47 9.45
C ARG A 210 9.30 26.72 8.33
N ASP A 211 9.31 27.26 7.13
CA ASP A 211 8.73 26.62 5.95
C ASP A 211 9.50 25.36 5.55
N LEU A 212 10.84 25.44 5.53
CA LEU A 212 11.69 24.28 5.24
C LEU A 212 11.49 23.14 6.25
N ILE A 213 11.48 23.45 7.55
CA ILE A 213 11.22 22.46 8.62
C ILE A 213 9.81 21.86 8.49
N ARG A 214 8.83 22.69 8.11
CA ARG A 214 7.44 22.22 7.92
C ARG A 214 7.36 21.20 6.77
N VAL A 215 8.02 21.45 5.65
CA VAL A 215 8.08 20.51 4.52
C VAL A 215 8.81 19.22 4.94
N MET A 216 9.93 19.32 5.65
CA MET A 216 10.64 18.14 6.18
C MET A 216 9.73 17.28 7.08
N ARG A 217 8.89 17.89 7.92
CA ARG A 217 7.92 17.16 8.74
C ARG A 217 6.83 16.46 7.92
N TRP A 218 6.44 17.00 6.77
CA TRP A 218 5.51 16.32 5.86
C TRP A 218 6.12 15.02 5.31
N LEU A 219 7.41 15.06 4.94
CA LEU A 219 8.12 13.92 4.36
C LEU A 219 8.43 12.81 5.37
N HIS A 220 8.86 13.18 6.58
CA HIS A 220 9.26 12.20 7.60
C HIS A 220 8.11 11.78 8.54
N GLY A 221 6.96 12.45 8.47
CA GLY A 221 5.81 12.18 9.32
C GLY A 221 5.89 12.79 10.74
N PRO A 222 4.80 12.73 11.51
CA PRO A 222 4.66 13.46 12.78
C PRO A 222 5.56 12.95 13.92
N GLN A 223 6.12 11.75 13.82
CA GLN A 223 6.97 11.13 14.84
C GLN A 223 8.48 11.27 14.56
N ALA A 224 8.85 11.87 13.42
CA ALA A 224 10.26 12.00 13.06
C ALA A 224 10.94 13.14 13.80
N ASN A 225 12.03 12.81 14.51
CA ASN A 225 12.95 13.78 15.10
C ASN A 225 13.88 14.34 14.02
N VAL A 226 13.36 15.20 13.15
CA VAL A 226 14.21 15.92 12.18
C VAL A 226 15.07 16.92 12.94
N THR A 227 16.36 16.60 13.08
CA THR A 227 17.30 17.46 13.81
C THR A 227 17.91 18.46 12.84
N THR A 228 17.43 19.70 12.88
CA THR A 228 17.91 20.82 12.05
C THR A 228 18.60 21.92 12.87
N LYS A 229 18.85 21.66 14.16
CA LYS A 229 19.29 22.69 15.12
C LYS A 229 20.62 23.34 14.74
N ASP A 230 21.53 22.56 14.19
CA ASP A 230 22.90 22.98 13.88
C ASP A 230 23.13 23.20 12.37
N MET A 231 22.05 23.22 11.57
CA MET A 231 22.11 23.41 10.12
C MET A 231 21.81 24.85 9.71
N SER A 232 22.44 25.33 8.65
CA SER A 232 22.03 26.57 7.97
C SER A 232 20.73 26.35 7.19
N ASP A 233 20.05 27.44 6.81
CA ASP A 233 18.81 27.34 6.01
C ASP A 233 19.11 26.75 4.62
N ASP A 234 20.29 27.05 4.07
CA ASP A 234 20.77 26.49 2.81
C ASP A 234 21.04 24.98 2.94
N ASP A 235 21.66 24.52 4.03
CA ASP A 235 21.87 23.08 4.27
C ASP A 235 20.55 22.32 4.39
N ILE A 236 19.54 22.92 5.04
CA ILE A 236 18.21 22.30 5.18
C ILE A 236 17.54 22.24 3.79
N ARG A 237 17.66 23.30 2.99
CA ARG A 237 17.13 23.34 1.62
C ARG A 237 17.80 22.27 0.76
N ASP A 238 19.12 22.17 0.80
CA ASP A 238 19.88 21.21 0.01
C ASP A 238 19.54 19.77 0.41
N GLN A 239 19.43 19.48 1.71
CA GLN A 239 18.99 18.19 2.20
C GLN A 239 17.57 17.86 1.72
N LEU A 240 16.66 18.83 1.77
CA LEU A 240 15.28 18.66 1.31
C LEU A 240 15.22 18.36 -0.19
N LEU A 241 15.90 19.16 -1.02
CA LEU A 241 15.95 18.97 -2.48
C LEU A 241 16.58 17.64 -2.87
N THR A 242 17.68 17.27 -2.18
CA THR A 242 18.32 15.96 -2.35
C THR A 242 17.36 14.82 -2.00
N PHE A 243 16.63 14.94 -0.89
CA PHE A 243 15.69 13.90 -0.44
C PHE A 243 14.56 13.67 -1.45
N ILE A 244 14.02 14.74 -2.02
CA ILE A 244 12.95 14.65 -3.02
C ILE A 244 13.48 14.40 -4.44
N GLY A 245 14.79 14.23 -4.63
CA GLY A 245 15.39 13.94 -5.93
C GLY A 245 15.30 15.09 -6.93
N VAL A 246 15.27 16.34 -6.46
CA VAL A 246 15.42 17.52 -7.33
C VAL A 246 16.91 17.83 -7.42
N ASP A 247 17.50 17.59 -8.58
CA ASP A 247 18.91 17.90 -8.83
C ASP A 247 19.13 19.41 -8.78
N ILE A 248 19.89 19.86 -7.78
CA ILE A 248 20.24 21.27 -7.56
C ILE A 248 21.25 21.77 -8.61
N TYR A 249 21.80 20.86 -9.43
CA TYR A 249 22.84 21.09 -10.43
C TYR A 249 22.39 20.88 -11.89
N ALA A 250 21.09 20.74 -12.15
CA ALA A 250 20.61 20.44 -13.51
C ALA A 250 20.76 21.61 -14.52
N ASP A 251 21.00 22.83 -14.05
CA ASP A 251 21.13 24.04 -14.89
C ASP A 251 22.37 24.89 -14.51
N ALA A 252 23.56 24.29 -14.47
CA ALA A 252 24.84 25.02 -14.40
C ALA A 252 25.74 24.71 -15.61
#